data_AF-A0A5B9W1N4-F1
#
_entry.id   AF-A0A5B9W1N4-F1
#
_cell.length_a   1.000
_cell.length_b   1.000
_cell.length_c   1.000
_cell.angle_alpha   90.00
_cell.angle_beta   90.00
_cell.angle_gamma   90.00
#
_symmetry.space_group_name_H-M   'P 1'
#
loop_
_entity.id
_entity.type
_entity.pdbx_description
1 polymer ?
#
loop_
_entity_poly.entity_id
_entity_poly.type
_entity_poly.pdbx_seq_one_letter_code
_entity_poly.pdbx_strand_id
1 'polypeptide(L)'
;MSHALGRVRGVSIGLTALALSIGWGIRGNFGHEYGAMLPGALAAMAAVLTSGRRDWLPAVPFFAMFGALGWSFGGSISYMQVIGYTHSGHSLSVLYGFANLFVIGFLWAAPGGAGTAFTAEASPRRVAELFTPMGAVFLAWWLQGVAIEPALRGLGVDLNWYDTDWVAATLALAAAGLVAAARRRVDRSTSLVIHMAAGWWAGFALLVLVLGLRMTPPRGDNWAGCLGMVMGILAYCLRHGLPEVARATLVTGFLGGIGFAAASMLKLVEVTSGYETNWHSVLEQTTGLFNGIAVALAMRGLARRVGPLPEAAEMPPVRRCRMLAVAFVLLMIPYLNLRKNVADWTRRSVPEVMYGIPAWAWFDAAFAAVAAGLAVLLVRHARRPLAVVPSTPLGAGQALFLLLLAIMVVGNFERALVGFADQRLITEGVIHVNAVLCAVWLLVSDSRPDVSPALGESGPPRRWGRLVAAGLAAAAVSVLADWAIVRGIYGDRFAGHANLHIRFGPGATTGSSRGGPAPADANVRGR
;
A
#
# COMPACT_ATOMS: atom_id res chain seq x y z
N MET A 1 28.85 -7.26 -37.37
CA MET A 1 28.27 -8.07 -36.27
C MET A 1 28.79 -7.64 -34.89
N SER A 2 28.57 -6.38 -34.49
CA SER A 2 29.03 -5.83 -33.19
C SER A 2 27.95 -4.96 -32.48
N HIS A 3 26.68 -5.12 -32.86
CA HIS A 3 25.56 -4.33 -32.28
C HIS A 3 24.48 -5.17 -31.59
N ALA A 4 24.76 -6.46 -31.33
CA ALA A 4 23.86 -7.36 -30.60
C ALA A 4 24.35 -7.67 -29.18
N LEU A 5 24.93 -6.68 -28.49
CA LEU A 5 25.23 -6.78 -27.06
C LEU A 5 23.93 -6.69 -26.27
N GLY A 6 23.51 -7.83 -25.71
CA GLY A 6 22.29 -8.01 -24.95
C GLY A 6 22.14 -6.98 -23.83
N ARG A 7 21.10 -6.14 -23.94
CA ARG A 7 20.60 -5.41 -22.77
C ARG A 7 19.93 -6.42 -21.85
N VAL A 8 20.65 -6.86 -20.83
CA VAL A 8 20.08 -7.46 -19.62
C VAL A 8 19.05 -6.45 -19.08
N ARG A 9 17.76 -6.69 -19.34
CA ARG A 9 16.68 -5.86 -18.82
C ARG A 9 16.43 -6.29 -17.38
N GLY A 10 17.09 -5.62 -16.43
CA GLY A 10 16.71 -5.71 -15.01
C GLY A 10 15.31 -5.14 -14.77
N VAL A 11 14.84 -5.18 -13.51
CA VAL A 11 13.51 -4.73 -13.07
C VAL A 11 12.98 -3.54 -13.88
N SER A 12 11.84 -3.71 -14.54
CA SER A 12 11.21 -2.67 -15.35
C SER A 12 10.63 -1.59 -14.44
N ILE A 13 11.28 -0.42 -14.47
CA ILE A 13 10.85 0.74 -13.68
C ILE A 13 9.46 1.19 -14.14
N GLY A 14 9.25 1.34 -15.45
CA GLY A 14 7.99 1.87 -15.95
C GLY A 14 6.81 0.91 -15.77
N LEU A 15 6.99 -0.41 -15.92
CA LEU A 15 5.90 -1.36 -15.66
C LEU A 15 5.48 -1.33 -14.19
N THR A 16 6.46 -1.33 -13.28
CA THR A 16 6.20 -1.27 -11.83
C THR A 16 5.55 0.06 -11.43
N ALA A 17 6.02 1.17 -12.00
CA ALA A 17 5.45 2.51 -11.81
C ALA A 17 3.98 2.55 -12.27
N LEU A 18 3.69 2.03 -13.46
CA LEU A 18 2.35 1.99 -14.03
C LEU A 18 1.41 1.09 -13.22
N ALA A 19 1.88 -0.10 -12.84
CA ALA A 19 1.12 -1.05 -12.03
C ALA A 19 0.71 -0.46 -10.67
N LEU A 20 1.64 0.25 -10.01
CA LEU A 20 1.34 0.91 -8.73
C LEU A 20 0.47 2.15 -8.93
N SER A 21 0.67 2.94 -9.98
CA SER A 21 -0.19 4.08 -10.36
C SER A 21 -1.65 3.67 -10.52
N ILE A 22 -1.93 2.59 -11.27
CA ILE A 22 -3.27 2.01 -11.42
C ILE A 22 -3.84 1.60 -10.06
N GLY A 23 -3.08 0.81 -9.31
CA GLY A 23 -3.54 0.32 -8.00
C GLY A 23 -3.82 1.46 -7.00
N TRP A 24 -3.02 2.53 -7.02
CA TRP A 24 -3.20 3.68 -6.13
C TRP A 24 -4.39 4.55 -6.56
N GLY A 25 -4.62 4.71 -7.86
CA GLY A 25 -5.82 5.36 -8.40
C GLY A 25 -7.10 4.62 -8.00
N ILE A 26 -7.12 3.29 -8.14
CA ILE A 26 -8.23 2.44 -7.69
C ILE A 26 -8.38 2.55 -6.17
N ARG A 27 -7.27 2.46 -5.41
CA ARG A 27 -7.27 2.66 -3.95
C ARG A 27 -7.91 3.98 -3.57
N GLY A 28 -7.72 5.05 -4.33
CA GLY A 28 -8.32 6.36 -4.09
C GLY A 28 -9.85 6.33 -4.07
N ASN A 29 -10.45 5.49 -4.89
CA ASN A 29 -11.89 5.27 -4.84
C ASN A 29 -12.27 4.53 -3.55
N PHE A 30 -11.60 3.42 -3.22
CA PHE A 30 -11.99 2.52 -2.12
C PHE A 30 -11.57 2.98 -0.71
N GLY A 31 -10.49 3.76 -0.61
CA GLY A 31 -9.86 4.23 0.62
C GLY A 31 -9.31 3.12 1.55
N HIS A 32 -8.70 3.56 2.66
CA HIS A 32 -8.28 2.75 3.81
C HIS A 32 -7.15 1.73 3.52
N GLU A 33 -6.77 0.96 4.54
CA GLU A 33 -5.75 -0.10 4.47
C GLU A 33 -6.05 -1.18 3.42
N TYR A 34 -7.31 -1.59 3.27
CA TYR A 34 -7.70 -2.63 2.30
C TYR A 34 -7.50 -2.21 0.84
N GLY A 35 -7.69 -0.92 0.55
CA GLY A 35 -7.43 -0.37 -0.79
C GLY A 35 -5.94 -0.40 -1.14
N ALA A 36 -5.07 -0.17 -0.15
CA ALA A 36 -3.63 -0.14 -0.37
C ALA A 36 -3.03 -1.52 -0.66
N MET A 37 -3.76 -2.61 -0.42
CA MET A 37 -3.33 -3.97 -0.76
C MET A 37 -3.14 -4.16 -2.27
N LEU A 38 -4.03 -3.60 -3.09
CA LEU A 38 -3.99 -3.73 -4.55
C LEU A 38 -2.70 -3.20 -5.19
N PRO A 39 -2.30 -1.92 -4.99
CA PRO A 39 -1.07 -1.39 -5.57
C PRO A 39 0.15 -2.19 -5.13
N GLY A 40 0.18 -2.65 -3.87
CA GLY A 40 1.25 -3.48 -3.37
C GLY A 40 1.39 -4.82 -4.09
N ALA A 41 0.28 -5.53 -4.30
CA ALA A 41 0.28 -6.79 -5.06
C ALA A 41 0.73 -6.59 -6.51
N LEU A 42 0.16 -5.59 -7.21
CA LEU A 42 0.48 -5.32 -8.61
C LEU A 42 1.95 -4.93 -8.78
N ALA A 43 2.45 -3.99 -7.96
CA ALA A 43 3.83 -3.54 -8.06
C ALA A 43 4.84 -4.65 -7.73
N ALA A 44 4.59 -5.45 -6.70
CA ALA A 44 5.46 -6.56 -6.33
C ALA A 44 5.55 -7.60 -7.46
N MET A 45 4.41 -7.99 -8.04
CA MET A 45 4.38 -8.90 -9.18
C MET A 45 5.09 -8.31 -10.40
N ALA A 46 4.81 -7.06 -10.77
CA ALA A 46 5.45 -6.39 -11.91
C ALA A 46 6.97 -6.32 -11.76
N ALA A 47 7.46 -5.97 -10.55
CA ALA A 47 8.89 -5.89 -10.27
C ALA A 47 9.58 -7.25 -10.39
N VAL A 48 8.95 -8.32 -9.89
CA VAL A 48 9.50 -9.69 -9.92
C VAL A 48 9.45 -10.28 -11.33
N LEU A 49 8.33 -10.14 -12.04
CA LEU A 49 8.15 -10.69 -13.39
C LEU A 49 9.13 -10.08 -14.39
N THR A 50 9.56 -8.85 -14.16
CA THR A 50 10.53 -8.13 -15.01
C THR A 50 11.95 -8.09 -14.43
N SER A 51 12.20 -8.75 -13.30
CA SER A 51 13.50 -8.70 -12.62
C SER A 51 14.62 -9.45 -13.34
N GLY A 52 14.27 -10.43 -14.19
CA GLY A 52 15.21 -11.40 -14.75
C GLY A 52 15.60 -12.55 -13.79
N ARG A 53 15.11 -12.54 -12.54
CA ARG A 53 15.40 -13.55 -11.51
C ARG A 53 14.50 -14.78 -11.65
N ARG A 54 14.99 -15.83 -12.32
CA ARG A 54 14.26 -17.11 -12.49
C ARG A 54 13.86 -17.75 -11.17
N ASP A 55 14.75 -17.67 -10.18
CA ASP A 55 14.56 -18.20 -8.84
C ASP A 55 13.40 -17.52 -8.08
N TRP A 56 13.04 -16.28 -8.45
CA TRP A 56 11.92 -15.57 -7.84
C TRP A 56 10.55 -15.91 -8.45
N LEU A 57 10.52 -16.35 -9.72
CA LEU A 57 9.27 -16.59 -10.45
C LEU A 57 8.31 -17.58 -9.76
N PRO A 58 8.78 -18.73 -9.22
CA PRO A 58 7.88 -19.65 -8.50
C PRO A 58 7.27 -19.05 -7.23
N ALA A 59 7.86 -17.98 -6.69
CA ALA A 59 7.45 -17.31 -5.46
C ALA A 59 6.60 -16.05 -5.72
N VAL A 60 6.24 -15.72 -6.96
CA VAL A 60 5.41 -14.56 -7.32
C VAL A 60 4.14 -14.41 -6.45
N PRO A 61 3.38 -15.47 -6.12
CA PRO A 61 2.23 -15.34 -5.22
C PRO A 61 2.59 -14.82 -3.82
N PHE A 62 3.76 -15.20 -3.28
CA PHE A 62 4.23 -14.67 -2.00
C PHE A 62 4.65 -13.21 -2.13
N PHE A 63 5.38 -12.83 -3.18
CA PHE A 63 5.71 -11.42 -3.45
C PHE A 63 4.44 -10.56 -3.53
N ALA A 64 3.41 -11.04 -4.23
CA ALA A 64 2.12 -10.35 -4.35
C ALA A 64 1.45 -10.17 -2.97
N MET A 65 1.34 -11.25 -2.20
CA MET A 65 0.70 -11.23 -0.87
C MET A 65 1.45 -10.33 0.12
N PHE A 66 2.77 -10.47 0.25
CA PHE A 66 3.54 -9.65 1.19
C PHE A 66 3.69 -8.20 0.72
N GLY A 67 3.76 -7.96 -0.60
CA GLY A 67 3.63 -6.62 -1.17
C GLY A 67 2.31 -5.97 -0.75
N ALA A 68 1.17 -6.66 -0.96
CA ALA A 68 -0.14 -6.19 -0.54
C ALA A 68 -0.21 -5.87 0.96
N LEU A 69 0.28 -6.77 1.81
CA LEU A 69 0.26 -6.57 3.26
C LEU A 69 1.15 -5.41 3.71
N GLY A 70 2.34 -5.27 3.13
CA GLY A 70 3.23 -4.15 3.40
C GLY A 70 2.53 -2.81 3.16
N TRP A 71 1.93 -2.63 1.97
CA TRP A 71 1.22 -1.39 1.64
C TRP A 71 -0.06 -1.19 2.46
N SER A 72 -0.74 -2.27 2.87
CA SER A 72 -1.91 -2.22 3.76
C SER A 72 -1.59 -1.53 5.09
N PHE A 73 -0.45 -1.83 5.72
CA PHE A 73 -0.07 -1.22 7.01
C PHE A 73 0.18 0.29 6.92
N GLY A 74 0.58 0.78 5.75
CA GLY A 74 0.70 2.20 5.48
C GLY A 74 -0.65 2.90 5.31
N GLY A 75 -1.60 2.23 4.67
CA GLY A 75 -2.86 2.82 4.19
C GLY A 75 -3.83 3.35 5.26
N SER A 76 -3.53 3.18 6.55
CA SER A 76 -4.36 3.56 7.69
C SER A 76 -4.15 4.99 8.21
N ILE A 77 -3.30 5.80 7.55
CA ILE A 77 -3.02 7.19 7.95
C ILE A 77 -3.91 8.18 7.16
N SER A 78 -4.63 9.04 7.88
CA SER A 78 -5.38 10.16 7.29
C SER A 78 -4.45 11.27 6.79
N TYR A 79 -4.72 11.79 5.58
CA TYR A 79 -3.85 12.78 4.92
C TYR A 79 -4.60 13.95 4.25
N MET A 80 -5.94 13.90 4.13
CA MET A 80 -6.73 14.95 3.45
C MET A 80 -6.46 16.35 4.03
N GLN A 81 -6.40 16.45 5.36
CA GLN A 81 -6.14 17.73 6.03
C GLN A 81 -4.71 18.23 5.80
N VAL A 82 -3.73 17.32 5.67
CA VAL A 82 -2.35 17.67 5.34
C VAL A 82 -2.24 18.23 3.92
N ILE A 83 -2.97 17.64 2.96
CA ILE A 83 -3.12 18.21 1.62
C ILE A 83 -3.74 19.60 1.71
N GLY A 84 -4.78 19.80 2.53
CA GLY A 84 -5.38 21.13 2.69
C GLY A 84 -4.38 22.20 3.15
N TYR A 85 -3.38 21.85 3.96
CA TYR A 85 -2.33 22.78 4.34
C TYR A 85 -1.46 23.22 3.16
N THR A 86 -1.17 22.34 2.19
CA THR A 86 -0.35 22.68 1.01
C THR A 86 -1.08 23.61 0.04
N HIS A 87 -2.41 23.64 0.10
CA HIS A 87 -3.25 24.54 -0.68
C HIS A 87 -3.45 25.93 -0.04
N SER A 88 -3.06 26.10 1.23
CA SER A 88 -3.31 27.34 1.98
C SER A 88 -2.41 28.51 1.51
N GLY A 89 -2.83 29.74 1.81
CA GLY A 89 -2.00 30.93 1.65
C GLY A 89 -0.97 31.13 2.77
N HIS A 90 -0.99 30.31 3.83
CA HIS A 90 -0.16 30.51 5.00
C HIS A 90 1.16 29.73 4.91
N SER A 91 2.28 30.45 4.69
CA SER A 91 3.58 29.86 4.35
C SER A 91 4.05 28.74 5.28
N LEU A 92 3.98 28.94 6.60
CA LEU A 92 4.42 27.91 7.56
C LEU A 92 3.51 26.67 7.54
N SER A 93 2.22 26.85 7.25
CA SER A 93 1.31 25.72 7.07
C SER A 93 1.58 24.96 5.78
N VAL A 94 1.93 25.64 4.68
CA VAL A 94 2.35 24.99 3.43
C VAL A 94 3.60 24.15 3.66
N LEU A 95 4.63 24.71 4.31
CA LEU A 95 5.88 23.97 4.62
C LEU A 95 5.59 22.74 5.49
N TYR A 96 4.77 22.91 6.53
CA TYR A 96 4.33 21.82 7.40
C TYR A 96 3.52 20.77 6.63
N GLY A 97 2.67 21.20 5.70
CA GLY A 97 1.92 20.32 4.80
C GLY A 97 2.87 19.41 4.02
N PHE A 98 3.83 19.98 3.30
CA PHE A 98 4.79 19.19 2.51
C PHE A 98 5.67 18.29 3.38
N ALA A 99 6.16 18.77 4.53
CA ALA A 99 6.93 17.97 5.46
C ALA A 99 6.14 16.75 5.96
N ASN A 100 4.85 16.91 6.27
CA ASN A 100 4.02 15.80 6.73
C ASN A 100 3.54 14.91 5.58
N LEU A 101 3.33 15.43 4.37
CA LEU A 101 3.12 14.56 3.20
C LEU A 101 4.33 13.68 2.93
N PHE A 102 5.55 14.22 3.11
CA PHE A 102 6.76 13.40 3.07
C PHE A 102 6.73 12.30 4.15
N VAL A 103 6.44 12.64 5.41
CA VAL A 103 6.36 11.64 6.49
C VAL A 103 5.31 10.58 6.20
N ILE A 104 4.11 10.97 5.76
CA ILE A 104 3.04 10.04 5.43
C ILE A 104 3.45 9.13 4.27
N GLY A 105 3.98 9.69 3.18
CA GLY A 105 4.45 8.91 2.04
C GLY A 105 5.58 7.94 2.41
N PHE A 106 6.47 8.35 3.32
CA PHE A 106 7.50 7.47 3.89
C PHE A 106 6.89 6.31 4.66
N LEU A 107 5.94 6.58 5.54
CA LEU A 107 5.27 5.56 6.36
C LEU A 107 4.38 4.63 5.53
N TRP A 108 3.93 5.06 4.36
CA TRP A 108 3.24 4.20 3.40
C TRP A 108 4.20 3.27 2.68
N ALA A 109 5.23 3.84 2.08
CA ALA A 109 6.12 3.11 1.19
C ALA A 109 7.10 2.21 1.94
N ALA A 110 7.53 2.56 3.15
CA ALA A 110 8.52 1.78 3.90
C ALA A 110 8.04 0.35 4.24
N PRO A 111 6.88 0.14 4.89
CA PRO A 111 6.30 -1.20 5.03
C PRO A 111 6.02 -1.89 3.68
N GLY A 112 5.58 -1.13 2.66
CA GLY A 112 5.37 -1.63 1.30
C GLY A 112 6.64 -2.24 0.68
N GLY A 113 7.78 -1.56 0.80
CA GLY A 113 9.07 -2.05 0.35
C GLY A 113 9.57 -3.23 1.19
N ALA A 114 9.34 -3.21 2.51
CA ALA A 114 9.66 -4.33 3.38
C ALA A 114 8.93 -5.61 2.95
N GLY A 115 7.61 -5.53 2.78
CA GLY A 115 6.77 -6.64 2.33
C GLY A 115 7.15 -7.14 0.94
N THR A 116 7.41 -6.23 0.00
CA THR A 116 7.81 -6.58 -1.37
C THR A 116 9.18 -7.28 -1.39
N ALA A 117 10.15 -6.82 -0.61
CA ALA A 117 11.49 -7.40 -0.58
C ALA A 117 11.59 -8.68 0.27
N PHE A 118 10.65 -8.90 1.20
CA PHE A 118 10.74 -9.96 2.21
C PHE A 118 11.00 -11.33 1.59
N THR A 119 10.21 -11.72 0.58
CA THR A 119 10.29 -13.03 -0.07
C THR A 119 11.61 -13.25 -0.82
N ALA A 120 12.28 -12.19 -1.27
CA ALA A 120 13.54 -12.29 -2.03
C ALA A 120 14.75 -12.57 -1.13
N GLU A 121 14.72 -12.16 0.14
CA GLU A 121 15.82 -12.38 1.09
C GLU A 121 15.48 -13.47 2.13
N ALA A 122 14.21 -13.60 2.51
CA ALA A 122 13.74 -14.68 3.37
C ALA A 122 13.62 -15.99 2.57
N SER A 123 14.08 -17.10 3.14
CA SER A 123 13.89 -18.42 2.52
C SER A 123 12.39 -18.75 2.39
N PRO A 124 11.96 -19.54 1.38
CA PRO A 124 10.55 -19.93 1.23
C PRO A 124 9.97 -20.60 2.48
N ARG A 125 10.81 -21.32 3.26
CA ARG A 125 10.43 -21.86 4.56
C ARG A 125 10.11 -20.78 5.58
N ARG A 126 10.97 -19.76 5.70
CA ARG A 126 10.76 -18.61 6.61
C ARG A 126 9.49 -17.84 6.25
N VAL A 127 9.20 -17.72 4.95
CA VAL A 127 7.95 -17.16 4.44
C VAL A 127 6.76 -18.00 4.89
N ALA A 128 6.81 -19.33 4.71
CA ALA A 128 5.73 -20.23 5.11
C ALA A 128 5.47 -20.21 6.64
N GLU A 129 6.52 -20.06 7.46
CA GLU A 129 6.41 -19.99 8.92
C GLU A 129 5.57 -18.80 9.41
N LEU A 130 5.50 -17.70 8.64
CA LEU A 130 4.67 -16.52 8.97
C LEU A 130 3.16 -16.76 8.86
N PHE A 131 2.72 -17.77 8.11
CA PHE A 131 1.29 -18.01 7.90
C PHE A 131 0.55 -18.31 9.20
N THR A 132 1.18 -19.00 10.16
CA THR A 132 0.54 -19.28 11.46
C THR A 132 0.32 -18.02 12.30
N PRO A 133 1.34 -17.22 12.65
CA PRO A 133 1.10 -16.00 13.41
C PRO A 133 0.24 -15.00 12.66
N MET A 134 0.37 -14.88 11.33
CA MET A 134 -0.53 -14.03 10.53
C MET A 134 -1.98 -14.51 10.55
N GLY A 135 -2.21 -15.82 10.43
CA GLY A 135 -3.55 -16.39 10.53
C GLY A 135 -4.19 -16.12 11.89
N ALA A 136 -3.42 -16.20 12.97
CA ALA A 136 -3.89 -15.84 14.31
C ALA A 136 -4.23 -14.34 14.42
N VAL A 137 -3.42 -13.46 13.85
CA VAL A 137 -3.69 -12.01 13.81
C VAL A 137 -4.95 -11.70 12.99
N PHE A 138 -5.10 -12.29 11.81
CA PHE A 138 -6.29 -12.08 10.98
C PHE A 138 -7.56 -12.61 11.64
N LEU A 139 -7.47 -13.76 12.33
CA LEU A 139 -8.58 -14.25 13.14
C LEU A 139 -8.92 -13.28 14.27
N ALA A 140 -7.91 -12.75 14.97
CA ALA A 140 -8.12 -11.78 16.04
C ALA A 140 -8.76 -10.47 15.53
N TRP A 141 -8.34 -9.96 14.37
CA TRP A 141 -8.97 -8.77 13.76
C TRP A 141 -10.36 -9.05 13.18
N TRP A 142 -10.60 -10.26 12.68
CA TRP A 142 -11.95 -10.64 12.29
C TRP A 142 -12.88 -10.69 13.52
N LEU A 143 -12.44 -11.33 14.61
CA LEU A 143 -13.13 -11.31 15.90
C LEU A 143 -13.30 -9.91 16.47
N GLN A 144 -12.32 -9.02 16.24
CA GLN A 144 -12.41 -7.61 16.61
C GLN A 144 -13.68 -6.98 16.05
N GLY A 145 -13.86 -7.07 14.73
CA GLY A 145 -14.99 -6.44 14.03
C GLY A 145 -16.34 -7.10 14.35
N VAL A 146 -16.41 -8.43 14.42
CA VAL A 146 -17.70 -9.14 14.55
C VAL A 146 -18.18 -9.31 15.99
N ALA A 147 -17.28 -9.26 16.98
CA ALA A 147 -17.62 -9.57 18.36
C ALA A 147 -17.07 -8.57 19.38
N ILE A 148 -15.77 -8.26 19.34
CA ILE A 148 -15.12 -7.47 20.40
C ILE A 148 -15.57 -6.01 20.36
N GLU A 149 -15.53 -5.35 19.21
CA GLU A 149 -15.99 -3.96 19.08
C GLU A 149 -17.48 -3.80 19.41
N PRO A 150 -18.40 -4.63 18.87
CA PRO A 150 -19.81 -4.58 19.27
C PRO A 150 -20.01 -4.76 20.78
N ALA A 151 -19.32 -5.71 21.40
CA ALA A 151 -19.43 -5.96 22.84
C ALA A 151 -18.94 -4.77 23.67
N LEU A 152 -17.76 -4.23 23.36
CA LEU A 152 -17.19 -3.09 24.08
C LEU A 152 -18.04 -1.82 23.92
N ARG A 153 -18.56 -1.55 22.71
CA ARG A 153 -19.50 -0.45 22.49
C ARG A 153 -20.82 -0.66 23.23
N GLY A 154 -21.31 -1.90 23.30
CA GLY A 154 -22.49 -2.26 24.10
C GLY A 154 -22.31 -2.01 25.61
N LEU A 155 -21.07 -2.03 26.10
CA LEU A 155 -20.69 -1.67 27.47
C LEU A 155 -20.43 -0.16 27.66
N GLY A 156 -20.61 0.66 26.61
CA GLY A 156 -20.36 2.10 26.66
C GLY A 156 -18.89 2.51 26.60
N VAL A 157 -17.99 1.61 26.19
CA VAL A 157 -16.55 1.92 26.04
C VAL A 157 -16.33 2.68 24.73
N ASP A 158 -15.80 3.90 24.83
CA ASP A 158 -15.33 4.64 23.65
C ASP A 158 -13.98 4.08 23.19
N LEU A 159 -13.98 3.50 21.99
CA LEU A 159 -12.78 2.93 21.38
C LEU A 159 -12.00 3.94 20.55
N ASN A 160 -12.54 5.15 20.34
CA ASN A 160 -11.91 6.17 19.53
C ASN A 160 -10.79 6.88 20.29
N TRP A 161 -9.66 6.18 20.45
CA TRP A 161 -8.49 6.76 21.07
C TRP A 161 -7.62 7.44 20.01
N TYR A 162 -7.86 8.74 19.84
CA TYR A 162 -7.19 9.57 18.84
C TYR A 162 -7.31 9.00 17.41
N ASP A 163 -8.42 8.34 17.07
CA ASP A 163 -8.69 7.75 15.74
C ASP A 163 -7.50 6.90 15.26
N THR A 164 -7.10 5.92 16.10
CA THR A 164 -5.94 5.05 15.89
C THR A 164 -6.26 3.56 15.98
N ASP A 165 -5.39 2.72 15.41
CA ASP A 165 -5.54 1.26 15.35
C ASP A 165 -5.08 0.54 16.63
N TRP A 166 -5.20 1.16 17.80
CA TRP A 166 -4.65 0.63 19.06
C TRP A 166 -5.24 -0.72 19.46
N VAL A 167 -6.53 -0.95 19.17
CA VAL A 167 -7.20 -2.25 19.40
C VAL A 167 -6.58 -3.33 18.53
N ALA A 168 -6.40 -3.03 17.24
CA ALA A 168 -5.80 -3.95 16.28
C ALA A 168 -4.35 -4.27 16.64
N ALA A 169 -3.57 -3.27 17.05
CA ALA A 169 -2.19 -3.45 17.52
C ALA A 169 -2.11 -4.32 18.79
N THR A 170 -3.01 -4.09 19.76
CA THR A 170 -3.11 -4.90 20.98
C THR A 170 -3.48 -6.34 20.68
N LEU A 171 -4.48 -6.57 19.83
CA LEU A 171 -4.91 -7.91 19.46
C LEU A 171 -3.84 -8.64 18.65
N ALA A 172 -3.04 -7.93 17.85
CA ALA A 172 -1.88 -8.52 17.17
C ALA A 172 -0.81 -8.98 18.16
N LEU A 173 -0.51 -8.19 19.21
CA LEU A 173 0.38 -8.60 20.31
C LEU A 173 -0.17 -9.82 21.06
N ALA A 174 -1.45 -9.81 21.41
CA ALA A 174 -2.10 -10.91 22.11
C ALA A 174 -2.07 -12.20 21.28
N ALA A 175 -2.42 -12.11 19.99
CA ALA A 175 -2.38 -13.25 19.07
C ALA A 175 -0.95 -13.81 18.92
N ALA A 176 0.06 -12.94 18.78
CA ALA A 176 1.46 -13.37 18.73
C ALA A 176 1.89 -14.01 20.06
N GLY A 177 1.46 -13.48 21.20
CA GLY A 177 1.71 -14.05 22.52
C GLY A 177 1.11 -15.45 22.68
N LEU A 178 -0.13 -15.65 22.23
CA LEU A 178 -0.79 -16.96 22.22
C LEU A 178 -0.04 -17.97 21.34
N VAL A 179 0.40 -17.55 20.15
CA VAL A 179 1.21 -18.41 19.27
C VAL A 179 2.56 -18.74 19.90
N ALA A 180 3.23 -17.78 20.54
CA ALA A 180 4.48 -18.00 21.26
C ALA A 180 4.30 -18.97 22.44
N ALA A 181 3.22 -18.82 23.21
CA ALA A 181 2.88 -19.70 24.33
C ALA A 181 2.59 -21.13 23.86
N ALA A 182 1.78 -21.28 22.81
CA ALA A 182 1.49 -22.58 22.20
C ALA A 182 2.76 -23.27 21.66
N ARG A 183 3.69 -22.50 21.09
CA ARG A 183 4.98 -22.99 20.59
C ARG A 183 6.05 -23.12 21.69
N ARG A 184 5.78 -22.66 22.92
CA ARG A 184 6.71 -22.53 24.05
C ARG A 184 8.01 -21.79 23.71
N ARG A 185 7.98 -20.92 22.70
CA ARG A 185 9.13 -20.11 22.27
C ARG A 185 8.67 -18.94 21.40
N VAL A 186 9.43 -17.85 21.43
CA VAL A 186 9.30 -16.78 20.45
C VAL A 186 10.18 -17.12 19.25
N ASP A 187 9.60 -17.79 18.27
CA ASP A 187 10.29 -18.05 17.01
C ASP A 187 10.39 -16.79 16.12
N ARG A 188 11.16 -16.89 15.04
CA ARG A 188 11.44 -15.75 14.13
C ARG A 188 10.18 -15.19 13.45
N SER A 189 9.17 -16.01 13.19
CA SER A 189 7.93 -15.58 12.55
C SER A 189 7.05 -14.80 13.53
N THR A 190 6.92 -15.31 14.76
CA THR A 190 6.19 -14.64 15.85
C THR A 190 6.90 -13.37 16.30
N SER A 191 8.24 -13.38 16.32
CA SER A 191 9.07 -12.21 16.63
C SER A 191 8.77 -11.03 15.71
N LEU A 192 8.52 -11.23 14.41
CA LEU A 192 8.19 -10.13 13.49
C LEU A 192 6.92 -9.41 13.92
N VAL A 193 5.85 -10.15 14.21
CA VAL A 193 4.57 -9.59 14.64
C VAL A 193 4.74 -8.82 15.95
N ILE A 194 5.50 -9.37 16.90
CA ILE A 194 5.81 -8.69 18.17
C ILE A 194 6.57 -7.39 17.91
N HIS A 195 7.61 -7.39 17.09
CA HIS A 195 8.38 -6.17 16.78
C HIS A 195 7.51 -5.10 16.13
N MET A 196 6.63 -5.48 15.20
CA MET A 196 5.71 -4.55 14.53
C MET A 196 4.70 -3.95 15.52
N ALA A 197 4.02 -4.79 16.29
CA ALA A 197 2.93 -4.33 17.16
C ALA A 197 3.43 -3.65 18.45
N ALA A 198 4.54 -4.12 19.02
CA ALA A 198 5.21 -3.42 20.14
C ALA A 198 5.85 -2.11 19.66
N GLY A 199 6.42 -2.11 18.45
CA GLY A 199 6.91 -0.90 17.79
C GLY A 199 5.80 0.14 17.64
N TRP A 200 4.62 -0.29 17.16
CA TRP A 200 3.46 0.59 17.05
C TRP A 200 3.09 1.24 18.38
N TRP A 201 2.98 0.45 19.44
CA TRP A 201 2.71 0.96 20.79
C TRP A 201 3.77 1.92 21.30
N ALA A 202 5.06 1.58 21.12
CA ALA A 202 6.16 2.44 21.55
C ALA A 202 6.15 3.80 20.84
N GLY A 203 5.90 3.81 19.52
CA GLY A 203 5.80 5.03 18.73
C GLY A 203 4.62 5.91 19.15
N PHE A 204 3.44 5.31 19.28
CA PHE A 204 2.24 6.02 19.70
C PHE A 204 2.34 6.58 21.13
N ALA A 205 2.79 5.75 22.09
CA ALA A 205 2.95 6.17 23.47
C ALA A 205 3.95 7.31 23.62
N LEU A 206 5.11 7.21 22.98
CA LEU A 206 6.14 8.24 23.07
C LEU A 206 5.69 9.55 22.39
N LEU A 207 5.27 9.49 21.13
CA LEU A 207 5.06 10.69 20.33
C LEU A 207 3.74 11.39 20.67
N VAL A 208 2.67 10.63 20.89
CA VAL A 208 1.33 11.19 21.10
C VAL A 208 1.01 11.33 22.58
N LEU A 209 1.19 10.28 23.39
CA LEU A 209 0.76 10.30 24.80
C LEU A 209 1.74 11.07 25.69
N VAL A 210 3.05 10.87 25.49
CA VAL A 210 4.08 11.53 26.32
C VAL A 210 4.42 12.92 25.78
N LEU A 211 4.71 13.03 24.47
CA LEU A 211 5.16 14.31 23.88
C LEU A 211 4.02 15.20 23.36
N GLY A 212 2.78 14.71 23.30
CA GLY A 212 1.64 15.49 22.82
C GLY A 212 1.72 15.89 21.34
N LEU A 213 2.56 15.23 20.53
CA LEU A 213 2.77 15.56 19.13
C LEU A 213 1.58 15.10 18.29
N ARG A 214 0.72 16.06 17.95
CA ARG A 214 -0.43 15.83 17.07
C ARG A 214 -0.15 16.36 15.67
N MET A 215 -0.25 15.51 14.64
CA MET A 215 0.00 15.91 13.25
C MET A 215 -1.18 16.69 12.66
N THR A 216 -2.41 16.21 12.84
CA THR A 216 -3.62 16.82 12.23
C THR A 216 -4.87 16.86 13.13
N PRO A 217 -4.84 17.40 14.36
CA PRO A 217 -6.07 17.58 15.15
C PRO A 217 -7.22 18.21 14.32
N PRO A 218 -8.46 17.67 14.39
CA PRO A 218 -8.92 16.54 15.21
C PRO A 218 -8.75 15.13 14.59
N ARG A 219 -8.11 15.00 13.43
CA ARG A 219 -7.86 13.70 12.76
C ARG A 219 -6.88 12.82 13.53
N GLY A 220 -6.90 11.54 13.21
CA GLY A 220 -6.15 10.53 13.92
C GLY A 220 -4.63 10.61 13.80
N ASP A 221 -3.96 10.09 14.83
CA ASP A 221 -2.49 10.12 14.95
C ASP A 221 -1.85 8.75 14.77
N ASN A 222 -2.47 7.93 13.94
CA ASN A 222 -1.97 6.61 13.58
C ASN A 222 -0.57 6.64 12.96
N TRP A 223 -0.16 7.79 12.39
CA TRP A 223 1.20 8.02 11.88
C TRP A 223 2.30 7.71 12.92
N ALA A 224 2.05 8.02 14.20
CA ALA A 224 3.02 7.80 15.27
C ALA A 224 3.22 6.30 15.54
N GLY A 225 2.12 5.55 15.55
CA GLY A 225 2.15 4.10 15.62
C GLY A 225 2.81 3.48 14.39
N CYS A 226 2.45 3.91 13.17
CA CYS A 226 3.10 3.43 11.95
C CYS A 226 4.61 3.71 11.95
N LEU A 227 5.07 4.87 12.43
CA LEU A 227 6.51 5.16 12.57
C LEU A 227 7.19 4.17 13.51
N GLY A 228 6.60 3.90 14.67
CA GLY A 228 7.07 2.89 15.60
C GLY A 228 7.09 1.47 14.99
N MET A 229 6.09 1.14 14.18
CA MET A 229 6.04 -0.13 13.43
C MET A 229 7.19 -0.23 12.42
N VAL A 230 7.49 0.83 11.66
CA VAL A 230 8.64 0.85 10.72
C VAL A 230 9.95 0.62 11.49
N MET A 231 10.13 1.27 12.63
CA MET A 231 11.30 1.04 13.49
C MET A 231 11.36 -0.40 14.00
N GLY A 232 10.22 -1.01 14.34
CA GLY A 232 10.10 -2.42 14.67
C GLY A 232 10.52 -3.35 13.53
N ILE A 233 10.05 -3.09 12.30
CA ILE A 233 10.44 -3.82 11.09
C ILE A 233 11.95 -3.73 10.88
N LEU A 234 12.53 -2.53 10.95
CA LEU A 234 13.97 -2.32 10.79
C LEU A 234 14.78 -3.06 11.85
N ALA A 235 14.38 -2.98 13.12
CA ALA A 235 15.03 -3.69 14.22
C ALA A 235 14.97 -5.21 14.02
N TYR A 236 13.81 -5.75 13.63
CA TYR A 236 13.66 -7.16 13.29
C TYR A 236 14.59 -7.58 12.15
N CYS A 237 14.60 -6.80 11.06
CA CYS A 237 15.38 -7.11 9.88
C CYS A 237 16.89 -7.14 10.19
N LEU A 238 17.39 -6.15 10.93
CA LEU A 238 18.80 -6.09 11.32
C LEU A 238 19.18 -7.23 12.28
N ARG A 239 18.31 -7.59 13.24
CA ARG A 239 18.56 -8.69 14.18
C ARG A 239 18.53 -10.07 13.54
N HIS A 240 17.74 -10.26 12.50
CA HIS A 240 17.51 -11.57 11.89
C HIS A 240 18.10 -11.72 10.49
N GLY A 241 19.13 -10.92 10.16
CA GLY A 241 19.89 -11.05 8.92
C GLY A 241 19.06 -10.83 7.67
N LEU A 242 18.15 -9.84 7.69
CA LEU A 242 17.40 -9.34 6.51
C LEU A 242 17.77 -7.89 6.15
N PRO A 243 19.07 -7.59 5.96
CA PRO A 243 19.56 -6.25 5.67
C PRO A 243 19.08 -5.69 4.34
N GLU A 244 18.85 -6.50 3.31
CA GLU A 244 18.36 -5.96 2.04
C GLU A 244 16.86 -5.64 2.08
N VAL A 245 16.08 -6.34 2.91
CA VAL A 245 14.71 -5.93 3.28
C VAL A 245 14.73 -4.61 4.04
N ALA A 246 15.63 -4.43 5.01
CA ALA A 246 15.78 -3.15 5.72
C ALA A 246 16.20 -2.01 4.76
N ARG A 247 17.09 -2.29 3.80
CA ARG A 247 17.45 -1.32 2.77
C ARG A 247 16.25 -0.98 1.89
N ALA A 248 15.50 -1.98 1.43
CA ALA A 248 14.30 -1.76 0.63
C ALA A 248 13.27 -0.92 1.40
N THR A 249 13.09 -1.19 2.70
CA THR A 249 12.24 -0.39 3.62
C THR A 249 12.63 1.08 3.59
N LEU A 250 13.92 1.40 3.78
CA LEU A 250 14.38 2.80 3.78
C LEU A 250 14.34 3.45 2.40
N VAL A 251 14.79 2.76 1.35
CA VAL A 251 14.83 3.32 -0.01
C VAL A 251 13.41 3.61 -0.51
N THR A 252 12.48 2.67 -0.32
CA THR A 252 11.08 2.89 -0.69
C THR A 252 10.45 3.97 0.17
N GLY A 253 10.70 3.98 1.48
CA GLY A 253 10.24 5.04 2.38
C GLY A 253 10.68 6.43 1.93
N PHE A 254 11.99 6.68 1.76
CA PHE A 254 12.46 8.01 1.37
C PHE A 254 11.92 8.45 0.01
N LEU A 255 11.97 7.56 -1.00
CA LEU A 255 11.49 7.89 -2.33
C LEU A 255 9.96 8.04 -2.39
N GLY A 256 9.21 7.27 -1.61
CA GLY A 256 7.76 7.38 -1.52
C GLY A 256 7.30 8.63 -0.78
N GLY A 257 8.02 9.03 0.28
CA GLY A 257 7.81 10.33 0.94
C GLY A 257 8.05 11.50 0.00
N ILE A 258 9.19 11.51 -0.69
CA ILE A 258 9.51 12.51 -1.72
C ILE A 258 8.42 12.51 -2.81
N GLY A 259 8.05 11.32 -3.29
CA GLY A 259 7.04 11.13 -4.32
C GLY A 259 5.66 11.68 -3.93
N PHE A 260 5.23 11.50 -2.68
CA PHE A 260 3.92 11.99 -2.26
C PHE A 260 3.88 13.52 -2.09
N ALA A 261 4.94 14.11 -1.51
CA ALA A 261 5.08 15.56 -1.44
C ALA A 261 5.14 16.18 -2.84
N ALA A 262 5.98 15.64 -3.73
CA ALA A 262 6.10 16.08 -5.11
C ALA A 262 4.80 15.92 -5.91
N ALA A 263 4.05 14.82 -5.71
CA ALA A 263 2.73 14.65 -6.34
C ALA A 263 1.75 15.76 -5.92
N SER A 264 1.78 16.19 -4.65
CA SER A 264 0.96 17.32 -4.20
C SER A 264 1.40 18.64 -4.78
N MET A 265 2.70 18.85 -4.97
CA MET A 265 3.21 20.04 -5.66
C MET A 265 2.78 20.03 -7.13
N LEU A 266 2.96 18.89 -7.83
CA LEU A 266 2.55 18.74 -9.24
C LEU A 266 1.06 18.98 -9.42
N LYS A 267 0.21 18.42 -8.55
CA LYS A 267 -1.23 18.74 -8.53
C LYS A 267 -1.46 20.26 -8.45
N LEU A 268 -0.77 20.96 -7.56
CA LEU A 268 -0.91 22.41 -7.40
C LEU A 268 -0.40 23.22 -8.60
N VAL A 269 0.64 22.74 -9.29
CA VAL A 269 1.07 23.30 -10.57
C VAL A 269 -0.02 23.09 -11.63
N GLU A 270 -0.55 21.88 -11.76
CA GLU A 270 -1.55 21.53 -12.78
C GLU A 270 -2.89 22.24 -12.58
N VAL A 271 -3.29 22.52 -11.33
CA VAL A 271 -4.49 23.32 -11.01
C VAL A 271 -4.44 24.71 -11.67
N THR A 272 -3.26 25.26 -11.97
CA THR A 272 -3.13 26.55 -12.66
C THR A 272 -3.59 26.51 -14.12
N SER A 273 -3.79 25.33 -14.69
CA SER A 273 -4.28 25.15 -16.07
C SER A 273 -5.72 25.60 -16.29
N GLY A 274 -6.51 25.73 -15.22
CA GLY A 274 -7.94 26.06 -15.29
C GLY A 274 -8.85 24.90 -15.69
N TYR A 275 -8.35 23.67 -15.86
CA TYR A 275 -9.19 22.51 -16.14
C TYR A 275 -10.00 22.07 -14.91
N GLU A 276 -11.27 21.77 -15.12
CA GLU A 276 -12.15 21.17 -14.11
C GLU A 276 -12.09 19.64 -14.18
N THR A 277 -11.40 19.02 -13.23
CA THR A 277 -11.28 17.57 -13.14
C THR A 277 -11.11 17.10 -11.70
N ASN A 278 -11.10 15.79 -11.50
CA ASN A 278 -10.75 15.17 -10.24
C ASN A 278 -9.23 15.23 -9.98
N TRP A 279 -8.72 16.43 -9.65
CA TRP A 279 -7.32 16.66 -9.29
C TRP A 279 -6.83 15.81 -8.12
N HIS A 280 -7.74 15.35 -7.26
CA HIS A 280 -7.38 14.43 -6.19
C HIS A 280 -6.99 13.05 -6.74
N SER A 281 -7.75 12.53 -7.71
CA SER A 281 -7.42 11.27 -8.37
C SER A 281 -6.11 11.36 -9.17
N VAL A 282 -5.83 12.50 -9.81
CA VAL A 282 -4.55 12.73 -10.50
C VAL A 282 -3.39 12.65 -9.50
N LEU A 283 -3.50 13.34 -8.36
CA LEU A 283 -2.53 13.23 -7.26
C LEU A 283 -2.32 11.78 -6.81
N GLU A 284 -3.39 11.02 -6.62
CA GLU A 284 -3.30 9.63 -6.16
C GLU A 284 -2.60 8.74 -7.20
N GLN A 285 -2.95 8.86 -8.48
CA GLN A 285 -2.28 8.11 -9.55
C GLN A 285 -0.79 8.50 -9.68
N THR A 286 -0.46 9.78 -9.55
CA THR A 286 0.93 10.28 -9.56
C THR A 286 1.72 9.82 -8.35
N THR A 287 1.09 9.80 -7.17
CA THR A 287 1.70 9.21 -5.94
C THR A 287 2.01 7.74 -6.16
N GLY A 288 1.06 7.00 -6.74
CA GLY A 288 1.26 5.60 -7.11
C GLY A 288 2.41 5.42 -8.10
N LEU A 289 2.54 6.29 -9.10
CA LEU A 289 3.63 6.27 -10.07
C LEU A 289 5.00 6.39 -9.38
N PHE A 290 5.20 7.41 -8.53
CA PHE A 290 6.46 7.59 -7.79
C PHE A 290 6.76 6.43 -6.86
N ASN A 291 5.75 5.92 -6.16
CA ASN A 291 5.88 4.76 -5.30
C ASN A 291 6.30 3.51 -6.08
N GLY A 292 5.78 3.31 -7.29
CA GLY A 292 6.18 2.17 -8.13
C GLY A 292 7.60 2.31 -8.67
N ILE A 293 8.06 3.54 -8.95
CA ILE A 293 9.48 3.81 -9.23
C ILE A 293 10.33 3.44 -8.01
N ALA A 294 9.92 3.84 -6.82
CA ALA A 294 10.62 3.53 -5.57
C ALA A 294 10.77 2.02 -5.35
N VAL A 295 9.69 1.25 -5.53
CA VAL A 295 9.69 -0.21 -5.46
C VAL A 295 10.63 -0.81 -6.51
N ALA A 296 10.55 -0.34 -7.76
CA ALA A 296 11.40 -0.85 -8.83
C ALA A 296 12.90 -0.64 -8.54
N LEU A 297 13.28 0.55 -8.05
CA LEU A 297 14.67 0.86 -7.70
C LEU A 297 15.17 0.02 -6.52
N ALA A 298 14.33 -0.16 -5.49
CA ALA A 298 14.64 -1.03 -4.36
C ALA A 298 14.84 -2.49 -4.82
N MET A 299 13.90 -3.03 -5.61
CA MET A 299 13.95 -4.40 -6.11
C MET A 299 15.09 -4.62 -7.11
N ARG A 300 15.44 -3.62 -7.92
CA ARG A 300 16.62 -3.69 -8.81
C ARG A 300 17.92 -3.75 -8.02
N GLY A 301 18.02 -2.98 -6.94
CA GLY A 301 19.15 -3.05 -6.02
C GLY A 301 19.23 -4.41 -5.32
N LEU A 302 18.08 -4.91 -4.84
CA LEU A 302 17.92 -6.20 -4.18
C LEU A 302 18.33 -7.36 -5.09
N ALA A 303 17.84 -7.40 -6.33
CA ALA A 303 18.10 -8.45 -7.30
C ALA A 303 19.59 -8.66 -7.62
N ARG A 304 20.42 -7.63 -7.39
CA ARG A 304 21.89 -7.68 -7.58
C ARG A 304 22.66 -8.08 -6.32
N ARG A 305 22.01 -8.08 -5.14
CA ARG A 305 22.68 -8.21 -3.83
C ARG A 305 22.30 -9.47 -3.07
N VAL A 306 21.12 -10.04 -3.33
CA VAL A 306 20.70 -11.29 -2.70
C VAL A 306 21.07 -12.48 -3.56
N GLY A 307 21.57 -13.53 -2.91
CA GLY A 307 21.85 -14.82 -3.55
C GLY A 307 20.58 -15.49 -4.11
N PRO A 308 20.73 -16.62 -4.81
CA PRO A 308 19.59 -17.36 -5.35
C PRO A 308 18.69 -17.88 -4.22
N LEU A 309 17.37 -17.85 -4.44
CA LEU A 309 16.43 -18.48 -3.52
C LEU A 309 16.65 -20.00 -3.48
N PRO A 310 16.70 -20.61 -2.28
CA PRO A 310 16.79 -22.06 -2.17
C PRO A 310 15.61 -22.75 -2.83
N GLU A 311 15.86 -23.87 -3.50
CA GLU A 311 14.81 -24.70 -4.05
C GLU A 311 14.03 -25.37 -2.90
N ALA A 312 12.87 -24.78 -2.56
CA ALA A 312 11.97 -25.27 -1.52
C ALA A 312 10.51 -25.31 -2.01
N ALA A 313 10.28 -25.10 -3.31
CA ALA A 313 8.96 -25.02 -3.91
C ALA A 313 8.12 -26.31 -3.75
N GLU A 314 8.81 -27.45 -3.59
CA GLU A 314 8.18 -28.77 -3.47
C GLU A 314 7.83 -29.17 -2.03
N MET A 315 8.36 -28.46 -1.02
CA MET A 315 8.05 -28.78 0.37
C MET A 315 6.53 -28.64 0.63
N PRO A 316 5.86 -29.67 1.20
CA PRO A 316 4.42 -29.64 1.44
C PRO A 316 3.88 -28.37 2.14
N PRO A 317 4.51 -27.84 3.21
CA PRO A 317 4.02 -26.60 3.83
C PRO A 317 4.13 -25.38 2.90
N VAL A 318 5.23 -25.25 2.14
CA VAL A 318 5.44 -24.15 1.20
C VAL A 318 4.41 -24.20 0.07
N ARG A 319 4.09 -25.40 -0.43
CA ARG A 319 3.06 -25.59 -1.46
C ARG A 319 1.67 -25.14 -0.99
N ARG A 320 1.27 -25.50 0.23
CA ARG A 320 -0.02 -25.07 0.81
C ARG A 320 -0.07 -23.55 1.01
N CYS A 321 0.98 -22.97 1.59
CA CYS A 321 1.06 -21.53 1.79
C CYS A 321 1.03 -20.76 0.46
N ARG A 322 1.60 -21.31 -0.61
CA ARG A 322 1.54 -20.72 -1.96
C ARG A 322 0.11 -20.72 -2.51
N MET A 323 -0.67 -21.80 -2.30
CA MET A 323 -2.09 -21.82 -2.66
C MET A 323 -2.88 -20.75 -1.88
N LEU A 324 -2.59 -20.61 -0.58
CA LEU A 324 -3.20 -19.57 0.26
C LEU A 324 -2.81 -18.16 -0.21
N ALA A 325 -1.57 -17.95 -0.69
CA ALA A 325 -1.14 -16.68 -1.25
C ALA A 325 -1.89 -16.36 -2.57
N VAL A 326 -2.10 -17.35 -3.44
CA VAL A 326 -2.94 -17.17 -4.64
C VAL A 326 -4.39 -16.84 -4.25
N ALA A 327 -4.96 -17.57 -3.29
CA ALA A 327 -6.30 -17.29 -2.79
C ALA A 327 -6.39 -15.90 -2.14
N PHE A 328 -5.37 -15.46 -1.40
CA PHE A 328 -5.30 -14.12 -0.84
C PHE A 328 -5.34 -13.05 -1.96
N VAL A 329 -4.54 -13.24 -3.01
CA VAL A 329 -4.49 -12.29 -4.12
C VAL A 329 -5.81 -12.25 -4.90
N LEU A 330 -6.40 -13.41 -5.21
CA LEU A 330 -7.60 -13.48 -6.06
C LEU A 330 -8.93 -13.40 -5.31
N LEU A 331 -8.94 -13.58 -3.99
CA LEU A 331 -10.16 -13.50 -3.18
C LEU A 331 -10.10 -12.37 -2.17
N MET A 332 -9.09 -12.33 -1.30
CA MET A 332 -9.07 -11.35 -0.20
C MET A 332 -8.97 -9.91 -0.72
N ILE A 333 -8.06 -9.64 -1.67
CA ILE A 333 -7.92 -8.29 -2.24
C ILE A 333 -9.20 -7.83 -2.95
N PRO A 334 -9.80 -8.61 -3.88
CA PRO A 334 -11.07 -8.22 -4.50
C PRO A 334 -12.21 -8.10 -3.51
N TYR A 335 -12.39 -9.05 -2.59
CA TYR A 335 -13.49 -9.02 -1.62
C TYR A 335 -13.49 -7.74 -0.80
N LEU A 336 -12.38 -7.45 -0.10
CA LEU A 336 -12.31 -6.31 0.82
C LEU A 336 -12.50 -4.96 0.12
N ASN A 337 -12.22 -4.89 -1.18
CA ASN A 337 -12.41 -3.70 -1.98
C ASN A 337 -13.82 -3.65 -2.60
N LEU A 338 -14.17 -4.64 -3.42
CA LEU A 338 -15.40 -4.64 -4.22
C LEU A 338 -16.66 -4.79 -3.37
N ARG A 339 -16.57 -5.35 -2.15
CA ARG A 339 -17.67 -5.33 -1.17
C ARG A 339 -18.22 -3.93 -0.95
N LYS A 340 -17.36 -2.91 -0.96
CA LYS A 340 -17.74 -1.50 -0.77
C LYS A 340 -18.63 -0.97 -1.89
N ASN A 341 -18.59 -1.59 -3.08
CA ASN A 341 -19.45 -1.21 -4.19
C ASN A 341 -20.93 -1.35 -3.84
N VAL A 342 -21.30 -2.35 -3.03
CA VAL A 342 -22.71 -2.59 -2.66
C VAL A 342 -23.34 -1.37 -1.98
N ALA A 343 -22.60 -0.69 -1.11
CA ALA A 343 -23.08 0.52 -0.44
C ALA A 343 -23.30 1.68 -1.43
N ASP A 344 -22.42 1.82 -2.43
CA ASP A 344 -22.57 2.87 -3.45
C ASP A 344 -23.66 2.54 -4.47
N TRP A 345 -23.82 1.27 -4.83
CA TRP A 345 -24.88 0.79 -5.71
C TRP A 345 -26.26 0.97 -5.09
N THR A 346 -26.41 0.63 -3.80
CA THR A 346 -27.70 0.70 -3.10
C THR A 346 -28.19 2.11 -2.86
N ARG A 347 -27.27 3.09 -2.76
CA ARG A 347 -27.62 4.52 -2.71
C ARG A 347 -28.18 5.08 -4.01
N ARG A 348 -28.05 4.36 -5.13
CA ARG A 348 -28.31 4.92 -6.47
C ARG A 348 -29.23 4.08 -7.34
N SER A 349 -28.93 2.79 -7.56
CA SER A 349 -29.59 2.02 -8.61
C SER A 349 -29.94 0.57 -8.25
N VAL A 350 -29.39 0.02 -7.18
CA VAL A 350 -29.70 -1.35 -6.72
C VAL A 350 -30.61 -1.28 -5.49
N PRO A 351 -31.68 -2.08 -5.39
CA PRO A 351 -32.50 -2.12 -4.18
C PRO A 351 -31.68 -2.57 -2.95
N GLU A 352 -31.90 -1.94 -1.79
CA GLU A 352 -31.25 -2.35 -0.53
C GLU A 352 -31.62 -3.79 -0.14
N VAL A 353 -32.84 -4.23 -0.47
CA VAL A 353 -33.36 -5.57 -0.21
C VAL A 353 -33.92 -6.16 -1.50
N MET A 354 -33.51 -7.37 -1.84
CA MET A 354 -33.98 -8.13 -3.00
C MET A 354 -34.42 -9.53 -2.53
N TYR A 355 -35.67 -9.90 -2.81
CA TYR A 355 -36.24 -11.17 -2.35
C TYR A 355 -36.14 -11.38 -0.83
N GLY A 356 -36.34 -10.32 -0.04
CA GLY A 356 -36.27 -10.37 1.43
C GLY A 356 -34.86 -10.46 2.00
N ILE A 357 -33.82 -10.45 1.16
CA ILE A 357 -32.41 -10.54 1.57
C ILE A 357 -31.69 -9.23 1.23
N PRO A 358 -30.89 -8.65 2.14
CA PRO A 358 -30.12 -7.44 1.84
C PRO A 358 -29.14 -7.63 0.68
N ALA A 359 -28.94 -6.59 -0.13
CA ALA A 359 -28.02 -6.63 -1.28
C ALA A 359 -26.59 -7.07 -0.90
N TRP A 360 -26.14 -6.69 0.30
CA TRP A 360 -24.84 -7.11 0.81
C TRP A 360 -24.79 -8.62 1.05
N ALA A 361 -25.87 -9.24 1.52
CA ALA A 361 -25.89 -10.68 1.78
C ALA A 361 -25.85 -11.48 0.46
N TRP A 362 -26.54 -10.98 -0.58
CA TRP A 362 -26.43 -11.53 -1.92
C TRP A 362 -25.01 -11.47 -2.48
N PHE A 363 -24.33 -10.33 -2.33
CA PHE A 363 -22.94 -10.20 -2.76
C PHE A 363 -22.02 -11.17 -2.00
N ASP A 364 -22.21 -11.34 -0.68
CA ASP A 364 -21.42 -12.29 0.11
C ASP A 364 -21.67 -13.74 -0.30
N ALA A 365 -22.92 -14.10 -0.56
CA ALA A 365 -23.27 -15.44 -1.04
C ALA A 365 -22.63 -15.74 -2.40
N ALA A 366 -22.68 -14.79 -3.34
CA ALA A 366 -22.03 -14.91 -4.64
C ALA A 366 -20.50 -15.03 -4.49
N PHE A 367 -19.90 -14.20 -3.63
CA PHE A 367 -18.45 -14.26 -3.39
C PHE A 367 -18.03 -15.55 -2.71
N ALA A 368 -18.83 -16.08 -1.78
CA ALA A 368 -18.60 -17.38 -1.15
C ALA A 368 -18.63 -18.52 -2.18
N ALA A 369 -19.53 -18.47 -3.16
CA ALA A 369 -19.56 -19.43 -4.26
C ALA A 369 -18.28 -19.35 -5.14
N VAL A 370 -17.81 -18.13 -5.45
CA VAL A 370 -16.53 -17.92 -6.16
C VAL A 370 -15.35 -18.48 -5.35
N ALA A 371 -15.30 -18.20 -4.04
CA ALA A 371 -14.26 -18.69 -3.16
C ALA A 371 -14.23 -20.22 -3.07
N ALA A 372 -15.41 -20.85 -2.95
CA ALA A 372 -15.53 -22.31 -2.95
C ALA A 372 -15.07 -22.91 -4.29
N GLY A 373 -15.49 -22.32 -5.41
CA GLY A 373 -15.05 -22.72 -6.75
C GLY A 373 -13.53 -22.63 -6.91
N LEU A 374 -12.92 -21.51 -6.50
CA LEU A 374 -11.47 -21.34 -6.56
C LEU A 374 -10.75 -22.35 -5.65
N ALA A 375 -11.27 -22.62 -4.45
CA ALA A 375 -10.68 -23.60 -3.54
C ALA A 375 -10.65 -25.01 -4.17
N VAL A 376 -11.75 -25.44 -4.80
CA VAL A 376 -11.83 -26.71 -5.54
C VAL A 376 -10.81 -26.72 -6.69
N LEU A 377 -10.73 -25.63 -7.46
CA LEU A 377 -9.79 -25.51 -8.59
C LEU A 377 -8.33 -25.53 -8.13
N LEU A 378 -7.98 -24.87 -7.02
CA LEU A 378 -6.63 -24.88 -6.45
C LEU A 378 -6.24 -26.28 -5.96
N VAL A 379 -7.14 -26.98 -5.26
CA VAL A 379 -6.91 -28.36 -4.81
C VAL A 379 -6.75 -29.30 -6.00
N ARG A 380 -7.60 -29.16 -7.03
CA ARG A 380 -7.49 -29.93 -8.28
C ARG A 380 -6.18 -29.64 -8.99
N HIS A 381 -5.81 -28.37 -9.16
CA HIS A 381 -4.57 -27.94 -9.81
C HIS A 381 -3.33 -28.50 -9.11
N ALA A 382 -3.33 -28.53 -7.76
CA ALA A 382 -2.24 -29.08 -6.97
C ALA A 382 -2.04 -30.60 -7.15
N ARG A 383 -3.07 -31.33 -7.59
CA ARG A 383 -3.01 -32.77 -7.89
C ARG A 383 -2.79 -33.05 -9.38
N ARG A 384 -3.45 -32.28 -10.24
CA ARG A 384 -3.40 -32.37 -11.70
C ARG A 384 -3.46 -30.96 -12.29
N PRO A 385 -2.39 -30.46 -12.94
CA PRO A 385 -2.35 -29.13 -13.51
C PRO A 385 -3.56 -28.82 -14.42
N LEU A 386 -4.12 -27.63 -14.28
CA LEU A 386 -5.21 -27.11 -15.10
C LEU A 386 -4.64 -26.60 -16.42
N ALA A 387 -5.25 -26.95 -17.55
CA ALA A 387 -4.76 -26.56 -18.88
C ALA A 387 -4.73 -25.04 -19.08
N VAL A 388 -5.66 -24.31 -18.46
CA VAL A 388 -5.73 -22.84 -18.54
C VAL A 388 -4.60 -22.15 -17.76
N VAL A 389 -3.98 -22.83 -16.79
CA VAL A 389 -2.88 -22.27 -16.01
C VAL A 389 -1.58 -22.60 -16.74
N PRO A 390 -0.79 -21.60 -17.20
CA PRO A 390 0.45 -21.86 -17.90
C PRO A 390 1.40 -22.73 -17.08
N SER A 391 2.10 -23.66 -17.74
CA SER A 391 3.02 -24.59 -17.10
C SER A 391 4.32 -23.94 -16.61
N THR A 392 4.68 -22.78 -17.16
CA THR A 392 5.89 -22.05 -16.78
C THR A 392 5.61 -21.10 -15.60
N PRO A 393 6.54 -20.95 -14.63
CA PRO A 393 6.37 -20.00 -13.53
C PRO A 393 6.17 -18.55 -14.00
N LEU A 394 6.84 -18.15 -15.09
CA LEU A 394 6.64 -16.83 -15.71
C LEU A 394 5.20 -16.66 -16.20
N GLY A 395 4.70 -17.62 -16.99
CA GLY A 395 3.34 -17.55 -17.52
C GLY A 395 2.29 -17.60 -16.42
N ALA A 396 2.47 -18.44 -15.39
CA ALA A 396 1.57 -18.50 -14.24
C ALA A 396 1.55 -17.17 -13.46
N GLY A 397 2.71 -16.53 -13.28
CA GLY A 397 2.80 -15.22 -12.63
C GLY A 397 2.20 -14.08 -13.47
N GLN A 398 2.42 -14.07 -14.79
CA GLN A 398 1.78 -13.13 -15.72
C GLN A 398 0.25 -13.30 -15.70
N ALA A 399 -0.24 -14.54 -15.72
CA ALA A 399 -1.68 -14.82 -15.63
C ALA A 399 -2.28 -14.33 -14.30
N LEU A 400 -1.58 -14.55 -13.18
CA LEU A 400 -2.03 -14.04 -11.87
C LEU A 400 -2.10 -12.50 -11.85
N PHE A 401 -1.08 -11.82 -12.39
CA PHE A 401 -1.07 -10.37 -12.50
C PHE A 401 -2.23 -9.85 -13.35
N LEU A 402 -2.40 -10.39 -14.56
CA LEU A 402 -3.44 -9.95 -15.50
C LEU A 402 -4.84 -10.22 -14.95
N LEU A 403 -5.06 -11.36 -14.30
CA LEU A 403 -6.34 -11.69 -13.70
C LEU A 403 -6.70 -10.74 -12.56
N LEU A 404 -5.76 -10.45 -11.64
CA LEU A 404 -5.99 -9.47 -10.58
C LEU A 404 -6.26 -8.07 -11.17
N LEU A 405 -5.45 -7.64 -12.13
CA LEU A 405 -5.59 -6.35 -12.79
C LEU A 405 -6.98 -6.21 -13.43
N ALA A 406 -7.42 -7.23 -14.18
CA ALA A 406 -8.72 -7.24 -14.84
C ALA A 406 -9.87 -7.19 -13.83
N ILE A 407 -9.86 -8.05 -12.80
CA ILE A 407 -10.89 -8.06 -11.75
C ILE A 407 -11.03 -6.68 -11.11
N MET A 408 -9.91 -6.04 -10.77
CA MET A 408 -9.93 -4.78 -10.05
C MET A 408 -10.25 -3.57 -10.93
N VAL A 409 -9.80 -3.55 -12.18
CA VAL A 409 -10.15 -2.47 -13.14
C VAL A 409 -11.64 -2.53 -13.47
N VAL A 410 -12.17 -3.72 -13.77
CA VAL A 410 -13.61 -3.90 -14.04
C VAL A 410 -14.43 -3.59 -12.80
N GLY A 411 -14.09 -4.15 -11.64
CA GLY A 411 -14.83 -3.89 -10.41
C GLY A 411 -14.75 -2.44 -9.94
N ASN A 412 -13.67 -1.72 -10.24
CA ASN A 412 -13.60 -0.27 -10.02
C ASN A 412 -14.51 0.50 -10.98
N PHE A 413 -14.54 0.12 -12.25
CA PHE A 413 -15.44 0.72 -13.24
C PHE A 413 -16.91 0.50 -12.91
N GLU A 414 -17.30 -0.71 -12.51
CA GLU A 414 -18.68 -1.05 -12.11
C GLU A 414 -19.17 -0.20 -10.94
N ARG A 415 -18.26 0.24 -10.07
CA ARG A 415 -18.59 1.20 -9.01
C ARG A 415 -18.92 2.58 -9.57
N ALA A 416 -18.11 3.08 -10.50
CA ALA A 416 -18.28 4.39 -11.12
C ALA A 416 -19.48 4.43 -12.07
N LEU A 417 -19.81 3.31 -12.72
CA LEU A 417 -20.84 3.18 -13.75
C LEU A 417 -22.22 3.65 -13.26
N VAL A 418 -22.55 3.40 -11.99
CA VAL A 418 -23.88 3.67 -11.39
C VAL A 418 -24.14 5.16 -11.13
N GLY A 419 -23.19 6.03 -11.43
CA GLY A 419 -23.45 7.47 -11.61
C GLY A 419 -22.19 8.18 -12.07
N PHE A 420 -21.81 7.84 -13.29
CA PHE A 420 -20.63 8.33 -13.97
C PHE A 420 -20.79 9.83 -14.26
N ALA A 421 -19.78 10.63 -13.91
CA ALA A 421 -19.71 12.05 -14.20
C ALA A 421 -18.54 12.34 -15.14
N ASP A 422 -18.60 13.41 -15.93
CA ASP A 422 -17.59 13.71 -16.97
C ASP A 422 -16.17 13.79 -16.39
N GLN A 423 -16.01 14.37 -15.19
CA GLN A 423 -14.71 14.48 -14.52
C GLN A 423 -14.10 13.11 -14.15
N ARG A 424 -14.92 12.05 -14.08
CA ARG A 424 -14.44 10.67 -13.87
C ARG A 424 -13.77 10.08 -15.09
N LEU A 425 -13.94 10.66 -16.29
CA LEU A 425 -13.25 10.17 -17.49
C LEU A 425 -11.73 10.23 -17.34
N ILE A 426 -11.19 11.26 -16.68
CA ILE A 426 -9.75 11.35 -16.39
C ILE A 426 -9.33 10.30 -15.37
N THR A 427 -10.15 9.98 -14.37
CA THR A 427 -9.85 8.92 -13.40
C THR A 427 -9.92 7.55 -14.06
N GLU A 428 -11.10 7.18 -14.54
CA GLU A 428 -11.42 5.83 -15.00
C GLU A 428 -10.80 5.56 -16.37
N GLY A 429 -10.84 6.51 -17.29
CA GLY A 429 -10.22 6.37 -18.61
C GLY A 429 -8.71 6.18 -18.55
N VAL A 430 -8.01 6.96 -17.71
CA VAL A 430 -6.56 6.80 -17.52
C VAL A 430 -6.24 5.46 -16.87
N ILE A 431 -7.02 5.01 -15.88
CA ILE A 431 -6.87 3.67 -15.27
C ILE A 431 -6.99 2.57 -16.34
N HIS A 432 -7.98 2.64 -17.25
CA HIS A 432 -8.16 1.65 -18.30
C HIS A 432 -7.03 1.67 -19.33
N VAL A 433 -6.65 2.85 -19.83
CA VAL A 433 -5.54 2.98 -20.78
C VAL A 433 -4.25 2.46 -20.14
N ASN A 434 -3.96 2.84 -18.90
CA ASN A 434 -2.80 2.36 -18.17
C ASN A 434 -2.86 0.84 -17.97
N ALA A 435 -4.02 0.25 -17.69
CA ALA A 435 -4.17 -1.20 -17.57
C ALA A 435 -3.86 -1.94 -18.87
N VAL A 436 -4.33 -1.43 -20.02
CA VAL A 436 -4.01 -1.97 -21.35
C VAL A 436 -2.51 -1.85 -21.63
N LEU A 437 -1.93 -0.68 -21.42
CA LEU A 437 -0.48 -0.45 -21.59
C LEU A 437 0.34 -1.38 -20.68
N CYS A 438 -0.10 -1.57 -19.43
CA CYS A 438 0.55 -2.46 -18.48
C CYS A 438 0.47 -3.93 -18.94
N ALA A 439 -0.69 -4.38 -19.42
CA ALA A 439 -0.86 -5.73 -19.94
C ALA A 439 -0.01 -5.99 -21.19
N VAL A 440 -0.05 -5.09 -22.17
CA VAL A 440 0.76 -5.19 -23.40
C VAL A 440 2.26 -5.17 -23.05
N TRP A 441 2.69 -4.24 -22.19
CA TRP A 441 4.09 -4.15 -21.81
C TRP A 441 4.54 -5.39 -21.03
N LEU A 442 3.73 -5.94 -20.12
CA LEU A 442 4.07 -7.17 -19.41
C LEU A 442 4.24 -8.36 -20.36
N LEU A 443 3.38 -8.48 -21.36
CA LEU A 443 3.37 -9.61 -22.30
C LEU A 443 4.46 -9.51 -23.38
N VAL A 444 4.82 -8.30 -23.80
CA VAL A 444 5.89 -8.05 -24.79
C VAL A 444 7.26 -7.89 -24.13
N SER A 445 7.31 -7.77 -22.80
CA SER A 445 8.57 -7.82 -22.05
C SER A 445 9.14 -9.23 -22.08
N ASP A 446 9.87 -9.55 -23.16
CA ASP A 446 10.75 -10.70 -23.22
C ASP A 446 11.90 -10.48 -22.23
N SER A 447 11.65 -10.76 -20.95
CA SER A 447 12.70 -10.94 -19.97
C SER A 447 13.46 -12.21 -20.36
N ARG A 448 14.39 -12.09 -21.31
CA ARG A 448 15.41 -13.13 -21.56
C ARG A 448 16.14 -13.32 -20.23
N PRO A 449 16.00 -14.48 -19.60
CA PRO A 449 16.47 -14.63 -18.23
C PRO A 449 17.99 -14.57 -18.20
N ASP A 450 18.53 -13.85 -17.23
CA ASP A 450 19.95 -13.91 -16.95
C ASP A 450 20.26 -15.28 -16.33
N VAL A 451 21.26 -15.99 -16.87
CA VAL A 451 21.64 -17.34 -16.44
C VAL A 451 22.49 -17.28 -15.18
N SER A 452 23.06 -16.12 -14.85
CA SER A 452 24.03 -15.99 -13.77
C SER A 452 23.54 -15.04 -12.69
N PRO A 453 22.97 -15.53 -11.56
CA PRO A 453 22.96 -14.73 -10.35
C PRO A 453 24.43 -14.37 -10.04
N ALA A 454 24.71 -13.09 -9.79
CA ALA A 454 26.01 -12.71 -9.28
C ALA A 454 26.30 -13.59 -8.06
N LEU A 455 27.42 -14.31 -8.08
CA LEU A 455 27.97 -14.99 -6.91
C LEU A 455 27.86 -14.01 -5.75
N GLY A 456 27.38 -14.49 -4.60
CA GLY A 456 27.21 -13.70 -3.39
C GLY A 456 28.56 -13.19 -2.89
N GLU A 457 29.14 -12.21 -3.58
CA GLU A 457 30.28 -11.46 -3.10
C GLU A 457 29.77 -10.60 -1.97
N SER A 458 30.52 -10.62 -0.87
CA SER A 458 30.40 -9.67 0.22
C SER A 458 30.46 -8.25 -0.36
N GLY A 459 29.30 -7.69 -0.66
CA GLY A 459 29.18 -6.33 -1.17
C GLY A 459 29.87 -5.36 -0.22
N PRO A 460 30.27 -4.17 -0.70
CA PRO A 460 30.97 -3.19 0.10
C PRO A 460 30.23 -2.91 1.42
N PRO A 461 30.96 -2.57 2.51
CA PRO A 461 30.39 -2.47 3.85
C PRO A 461 29.13 -1.62 3.86
N ARG A 462 28.09 -2.10 4.54
CA ARG A 462 26.77 -1.45 4.56
C ARG A 462 26.85 -0.11 5.29
N ARG A 463 26.86 0.99 4.53
CA ARG A 463 26.93 2.36 5.06
C ARG A 463 25.55 2.92 5.41
N TRP A 464 24.89 2.33 6.42
CA TRP A 464 23.55 2.73 6.88
C TRP A 464 23.43 4.22 7.18
N GLY A 465 24.40 4.78 7.91
CA GLY A 465 24.42 6.21 8.21
C GLY A 465 24.42 7.10 6.97
N ARG A 466 25.12 6.69 5.90
CA ARG A 466 25.11 7.45 4.63
C ARG A 466 23.79 7.32 3.88
N LEU A 467 23.16 6.14 3.90
CA LEU A 467 21.85 5.95 3.28
C LEU A 467 20.79 6.84 3.94
N VAL A 468 20.76 6.83 5.27
CA VAL A 468 19.82 7.65 6.05
C VAL A 468 20.13 9.14 5.89
N ALA A 469 21.39 9.55 6.00
CA ALA A 469 21.77 10.96 5.81
C ALA A 469 21.44 11.46 4.40
N ALA A 470 21.72 10.68 3.35
CA ALA A 470 21.37 11.03 1.99
C ALA A 470 19.85 11.11 1.79
N GLY A 471 19.09 10.17 2.37
CA GLY A 471 17.63 10.18 2.34
C GLY A 471 17.05 11.42 3.03
N LEU A 472 17.55 11.78 4.21
CA LEU A 472 17.13 12.98 4.94
C LEU A 472 17.50 14.27 4.21
N ALA A 473 18.70 14.35 3.63
CA ALA A 473 19.12 15.49 2.83
C ALA A 473 18.24 15.65 1.57
N ALA A 474 17.99 14.55 0.85
CA ALA A 474 17.11 14.56 -0.31
C ALA A 474 15.66 14.96 0.06
N ALA A 475 15.15 14.45 1.19
CA ALA A 475 13.84 14.82 1.71
C ALA A 475 13.74 16.31 2.05
N ALA A 476 14.72 16.85 2.76
CA ALA A 476 14.76 18.27 3.11
C ALA A 476 14.81 19.16 1.87
N VAL A 477 15.68 18.82 0.90
CA VAL A 477 15.76 19.56 -0.38
C VAL A 477 14.45 19.47 -1.15
N SER A 478 13.84 18.29 -1.25
CA SER A 478 12.56 18.12 -1.95
C SER A 478 11.44 18.93 -1.30
N VAL A 479 11.27 18.81 0.02
CA VAL A 479 10.21 19.53 0.76
C VAL A 479 10.37 21.05 0.63
N LEU A 480 11.61 21.55 0.72
CA LEU A 480 11.89 22.97 0.54
C LEU A 480 11.63 23.42 -0.91
N ALA A 481 11.96 22.59 -1.90
CA ALA A 481 11.66 22.88 -3.30
C ALA A 481 10.15 22.89 -3.57
N ASP A 482 9.42 21.89 -3.08
CA ASP A 482 7.95 21.78 -3.22
C ASP A 482 7.25 22.99 -2.60
N TRP A 483 7.66 23.36 -1.38
CA TRP A 483 7.20 24.58 -0.72
C TRP A 483 7.52 25.83 -1.53
N ALA A 484 8.78 26.01 -1.98
CA ALA A 484 9.20 27.20 -2.71
C ALA A 484 8.45 27.37 -4.05
N ILE A 485 8.23 26.27 -4.78
CA ILE A 485 7.48 26.29 -6.04
C ILE A 485 6.03 26.73 -5.80
N VAL A 486 5.33 26.12 -4.84
CA VAL A 486 3.94 26.49 -4.53
C VAL A 486 3.84 27.93 -4.04
N ARG A 487 4.77 28.36 -3.20
CA ARG A 487 4.85 29.77 -2.73
C ARG A 487 5.13 30.75 -3.87
N GLY A 488 5.94 30.37 -4.85
CA GLY A 488 6.20 31.19 -6.03
C GLY A 488 4.98 31.35 -6.92
N ILE A 489 4.12 30.34 -7.03
CA ILE A 489 2.91 30.36 -7.88
C ILE A 489 1.75 31.09 -7.19
N TYR A 490 1.45 30.72 -5.94
CA TYR A 490 0.24 31.16 -5.27
C TYR A 490 0.45 32.38 -4.37
N GLY A 491 1.67 32.62 -3.89
CA GLY A 491 1.91 33.61 -2.84
C GLY A 491 1.02 33.32 -1.63
N ASP A 492 0.36 34.34 -1.09
CA ASP A 492 -0.58 34.21 0.04
C ASP A 492 -2.01 33.84 -0.37
N ARG A 493 -2.24 33.48 -1.64
CA ARG A 493 -3.57 33.09 -2.12
C ARG A 493 -3.85 31.63 -1.81
N PHE A 494 -5.13 31.34 -1.55
CA PHE A 494 -5.63 29.98 -1.47
C PHE A 494 -5.72 29.36 -2.87
N ALA A 495 -5.21 28.14 -3.03
CA ALA A 495 -5.15 27.46 -4.34
C ALA A 495 -6.50 26.86 -4.80
N GLY A 496 -7.52 26.78 -3.93
CA GLY A 496 -8.78 26.09 -4.26
C GLY A 496 -8.63 24.57 -4.35
N HIS A 497 -9.68 23.86 -4.80
CA HIS A 497 -9.65 22.40 -5.08
C HIS A 497 -9.25 21.49 -3.89
N ALA A 498 -9.38 22.01 -2.67
CA ALA A 498 -9.27 21.34 -1.38
C ALA A 498 -10.04 22.17 -0.34
N ASN A 499 -10.20 21.67 0.89
CA ASN A 499 -10.69 22.50 1.98
C ASN A 499 -9.56 23.41 2.51
N LEU A 500 -9.88 24.66 2.84
CA LEU A 500 -8.92 25.57 3.47
C LEU A 500 -8.58 25.08 4.87
N HIS A 501 -7.31 24.74 5.07
CA HIS A 501 -6.78 24.38 6.37
C HIS A 501 -5.51 25.17 6.68
N ILE A 502 -5.45 25.75 7.89
CA ILE A 502 -4.29 26.51 8.40
C ILE A 502 -3.93 25.93 9.77
N ARG A 503 -2.65 25.60 9.95
CA ARG A 503 -2.15 24.91 11.15
C ARG A 503 -1.71 25.85 12.27
N PHE A 504 -1.14 27.01 11.92
CA PHE A 504 -0.46 27.88 12.86
C PHE A 504 -0.98 29.32 12.77
N GLY A 505 -0.76 30.09 13.84
CA GLY A 505 -1.10 31.51 13.91
C GLY A 505 -2.57 31.78 14.26
N PRO A 506 -2.96 33.07 14.32
CA PRO A 506 -4.30 33.49 14.73
C PRO A 506 -5.43 32.98 13.82
N GLY A 507 -5.12 32.69 12.55
CA GLY A 507 -6.07 32.13 11.58
C GLY A 507 -6.10 30.60 11.53
N ALA A 508 -5.54 29.91 12.53
CA ALA A 508 -5.52 28.44 12.54
C ALA A 508 -6.94 27.86 12.53
N THR A 509 -7.18 26.94 11.60
CA THR A 509 -8.46 26.23 11.46
C THR A 509 -8.50 24.94 12.30
N THR A 510 -7.38 24.56 12.93
CA THR A 510 -7.30 23.38 13.80
C THR A 510 -7.63 23.75 15.23
N GLY A 511 -8.84 23.42 15.70
CA GLY A 511 -9.25 23.69 17.09
C GLY A 511 -10.63 24.33 17.25
N SER A 512 -11.36 24.65 16.17
CA SER A 512 -12.79 24.95 16.32
C SER A 512 -13.51 23.67 16.72
N SER A 513 -13.94 23.65 17.97
CA SER A 513 -14.94 22.74 18.50
C SER A 513 -16.12 22.61 17.52
N ARG A 514 -16.76 21.44 17.53
CA ARG A 514 -18.11 21.26 16.96
C ARG A 514 -18.97 22.50 17.27
N GLY A 515 -19.43 23.21 16.24
CA GLY A 515 -20.45 24.25 16.37
C GLY A 515 -19.96 25.68 16.25
N GLY A 516 -19.50 26.09 15.06
CA GLY A 516 -19.46 27.50 14.66
C GLY A 516 -19.87 27.61 13.19
N PRO A 517 -20.79 28.51 12.82
CA PRO A 517 -21.18 28.67 11.42
C PRO A 517 -19.95 29.11 10.61
N ALA A 518 -19.88 28.62 9.37
CA ALA A 518 -18.87 29.07 8.41
C ALA A 518 -18.86 30.61 8.38
N PRO A 519 -17.68 31.25 8.28
CA PRO A 519 -17.61 32.69 8.09
C PRO A 519 -18.47 33.05 6.87
N ALA A 520 -19.51 33.84 7.13
CA ALA A 520 -20.38 34.39 6.13
C ALA A 520 -19.55 35.39 5.31
N ASP A 521 -18.94 34.91 4.23
CA ASP A 521 -18.50 35.72 3.07
C ASP A 521 -18.08 34.89 1.84
N ALA A 522 -18.33 33.58 1.82
CA ALA A 522 -18.24 32.77 0.59
C ALA A 522 -19.58 32.75 -0.15
N ASN A 523 -20.10 33.93 -0.50
CA ASN A 523 -21.25 34.07 -1.39
C ASN A 523 -20.84 34.92 -2.59
N VAL A 524 -20.09 34.31 -3.51
CA VAL A 524 -20.04 34.78 -4.89
C VAL A 524 -20.57 33.65 -5.76
N ARG A 525 -21.90 33.61 -5.85
CA ARG A 525 -22.59 33.10 -7.02
C ARG A 525 -22.18 33.96 -8.21
N GLY A 526 -21.79 33.33 -9.32
CA GLY A 526 -21.37 34.08 -10.50
C GLY A 526 -21.21 33.28 -11.79
N ARG A 527 -22.19 32.41 -12.09
CA ARG A 527 -22.43 31.71 -13.38
C ARG A 527 -21.44 30.63 -13.80
#